data_AF-A0A7W1BVU1-F1
#
_entry.id   AF-A0A7W1BVU1-F1
#
_cell.length_a   1.000
_cell.length_b   1.000
_cell.length_c   1.000
_cell.angle_alpha   90.00
_cell.angle_beta   90.00
_cell.angle_gamma   90.00
#
_symmetry.space_group_name_H-M   'P 1'
#
loop_
_entity.id
_entity.type
_entity.pdbx_description
1 polymer ?
#
loop_
_entity_poly.entity_id
_entity_poly.type
_entity_poly.pdbx_seq_one_letter_code
_entity_poly.pdbx_strand_id
1 'polypeptide(L)'
;MRKQISSLRTPGFLLMHAACLLVIWSGVSWVALYTCLALYLVRMIGITAGYHHYFSHRTYQTSRLFQFFLALLGTSAAQQGPLWWAAHHRYHHSFPTLRTMCTLPRYKDSGGRMLAGFSHRRIRTLSTT
;
A
#
# COMPACT_ATOMS: atom_id res chain seq x y z
N MET A 1 -12.48 24.37 -10.32
CA MET A 1 -12.44 23.09 -9.58
C MET A 1 -11.95 23.35 -8.16
N ARG A 2 -12.78 23.20 -7.13
CA ARG A 2 -12.34 23.39 -5.73
C ARG A 2 -11.57 22.13 -5.31
N LYS A 3 -10.30 22.28 -4.91
CA LYS A 3 -9.55 21.20 -4.24
C LYS A 3 -10.32 20.84 -2.97
N GLN A 4 -10.98 19.68 -2.96
CA GLN A 4 -11.56 19.10 -1.75
C GLN A 4 -10.38 18.67 -0.86
N ILE A 5 -9.94 19.57 0.02
CA ILE A 5 -8.99 19.21 1.08
C ILE A 5 -9.75 18.24 1.99
N SER A 6 -9.32 16.98 2.03
CA SER A 6 -9.91 15.98 2.91
C SER A 6 -9.55 16.30 4.37
N SER A 7 -10.30 17.26 4.93
CA SER A 7 -10.08 17.85 6.25
C SER A 7 -10.02 16.83 7.39
N LEU A 8 -10.48 15.59 7.19
CA LEU A 8 -10.47 14.52 8.17
C LEU A 8 -9.16 13.70 8.20
N ARG A 9 -8.36 13.69 7.13
CA ARG A 9 -7.09 12.94 7.07
C ARG A 9 -5.88 13.77 7.49
N THR A 10 -5.91 15.06 7.18
CA THR A 10 -4.82 16.00 7.46
C THR A 10 -4.47 16.11 8.96
N PRO A 11 -5.44 16.17 9.90
CA PRO A 11 -5.13 16.36 11.32
C PRO A 11 -4.28 15.22 11.91
N GLY A 12 -4.61 13.96 11.60
CA GLY A 12 -3.85 12.82 12.13
C GLY A 12 -2.39 12.80 11.66
N PHE A 13 -2.14 13.17 10.40
CA PHE A 13 -0.79 13.29 9.87
C PHE A 13 0.00 14.42 10.56
N LEU A 14 -0.62 15.58 10.76
CA LEU A 14 0.00 16.71 11.47
C LEU A 14 0.31 16.36 12.93
N LEU A 15 -0.63 15.71 13.63
CA LEU A 15 -0.46 15.26 15.01
C LEU A 15 0.72 14.28 15.15
N MET A 16 0.86 13.33 14.23
CA MET A 16 2.00 12.39 14.24
C MET A 16 3.35 13.11 14.16
N HIS A 17 3.47 14.15 13.34
CA HIS A 17 4.72 14.93 13.22
C HIS A 17 4.95 15.82 14.44
N ALA A 18 3.89 16.45 14.97
CA ALA A 18 3.98 17.25 16.19
C ALA A 18 4.41 16.39 17.39
N ALA A 19 4.00 15.12 17.45
CA ALA A 19 4.40 14.19 18.50
C ALA A 19 5.92 13.96 18.57
N CYS A 20 6.68 14.15 17.47
CA CYS A 20 8.14 14.09 17.51
C CYS A 20 8.76 15.18 18.41
N LEU A 21 8.09 16.32 18.59
CA LEU A 21 8.58 17.41 19.45
C LEU A 21 8.53 17.05 20.94
N LEU A 22 7.78 16.02 21.34
CA LEU A 22 7.73 15.55 22.72
C LEU A 22 9.11 15.10 23.23
N VAL A 23 10.05 14.81 22.33
CA VAL A 23 11.44 14.47 22.67
C VAL A 23 12.16 15.57 23.46
N ILE A 24 11.76 16.84 23.28
CA ILE A 24 12.34 17.99 24.00
C ILE A 24 12.09 17.86 25.50
N TRP A 25 10.94 17.30 25.90
CA TRP A 25 10.59 17.09 27.30
C TRP A 25 10.96 15.71 27.83
N SER A 26 10.92 14.66 27.00
CA SER A 26 11.23 13.29 27.45
C SER A 26 12.74 13.00 27.57
N GLY A 27 13.59 13.82 26.95
CA GLY A 27 15.02 13.56 26.81
C GLY A 27 15.31 12.41 25.82
N VAL A 28 16.60 12.08 25.66
CA VAL A 28 17.07 11.02 24.75
C VAL A 28 17.24 9.71 25.52
N SER A 29 16.56 8.66 25.05
CA SER A 29 16.70 7.30 25.56
C SER A 29 17.32 6.38 24.52
N TRP A 30 18.39 5.68 24.89
CA TRP A 30 19.04 4.68 24.03
C TRP A 30 18.07 3.55 23.63
N VAL A 31 17.20 3.13 24.56
CA VAL A 31 16.17 2.11 24.28
C VAL A 31 15.21 2.61 23.21
N ALA A 32 14.78 3.87 23.28
CA ALA A 32 13.90 4.47 22.27
C ALA A 32 14.59 4.55 20.90
N LEU A 33 15.89 4.89 20.88
CA LEU A 33 16.68 4.97 19.65
C LEU A 33 16.80 3.60 18.97
N TYR A 34 17.18 2.56 19.72
CA TYR A 34 17.27 1.20 19.18
C TYR A 34 15.91 0.65 18.75
N THR A 35 14.84 0.95 19.51
CA THR A 35 13.48 0.55 19.14
C THR A 35 13.04 1.23 17.84
N CYS A 36 13.31 2.53 17.69
CA CYS A 36 13.02 3.28 16.46
C CYS A 36 13.75 2.67 15.26
N LEU A 37 15.06 2.40 15.40
CA LEU A 37 15.86 1.79 14.35
C LEU A 37 15.36 0.40 13.97
N ALA A 38 15.07 -0.46 14.96
CA ALA A 38 14.56 -1.81 14.73
C ALA A 38 13.21 -1.77 14.00
N LEU A 39 12.27 -0.93 14.45
CA LEU A 39 10.97 -0.78 13.81
C LEU A 39 11.09 -0.21 12.40
N TYR A 40 12.01 0.72 12.16
CA TYR A 40 12.29 1.25 10.82
C TYR A 40 12.73 0.12 9.88
N LEU A 41 13.73 -0.67 10.27
CA LEU A 41 14.25 -1.77 9.45
C LEU A 41 13.18 -2.82 9.15
N VAL A 42 12.44 -3.26 10.18
CA VAL A 42 11.36 -4.24 10.04
C VAL A 42 10.27 -3.74 9.08
N ARG A 43 9.88 -2.47 9.18
CA ARG A 43 8.89 -1.86 8.29
C ARG A 43 9.41 -1.72 6.86
N MET A 44 10.67 -1.36 6.68
CA MET A 44 11.30 -1.27 5.35
C MET A 44 11.33 -2.63 4.65
N ILE A 45 11.55 -3.73 5.40
CA ILE A 45 11.40 -5.09 4.88
C ILE A 45 9.94 -5.36 4.48
N GLY A 46 8.97 -5.02 5.34
CA GLY A 46 7.54 -5.19 5.03
C GLY A 46 7.10 -4.48 3.75
N ILE A 47 7.57 -3.25 3.54
CA ILE A 47 7.28 -2.49 2.30
C ILE A 47 8.02 -3.08 1.10
N THR A 48 9.32 -3.35 1.22
CA THR A 48 10.14 -3.75 0.07
C THR A 48 9.90 -5.21 -0.32
N ALA A 49 10.04 -6.14 0.62
CA ALA A 49 9.82 -7.54 0.35
C ALA A 49 8.32 -7.82 0.15
N GLY A 50 7.46 -7.30 1.02
CA GLY A 50 6.02 -7.55 0.98
C GLY A 50 5.31 -6.73 -0.10
N TYR A 51 5.09 -5.45 0.15
CA TYR A 51 4.26 -4.61 -0.73
C TYR A 51 4.84 -4.49 -2.15
N HIS A 52 6.14 -4.25 -2.28
CA HIS A 52 6.80 -4.04 -3.56
C HIS A 52 7.05 -5.35 -4.30
N HIS A 53 7.92 -6.22 -3.78
CA HIS A 53 8.35 -7.43 -4.49
C HIS A 53 7.25 -8.49 -4.59
N TYR A 54 6.58 -8.81 -3.47
CA TYR A 54 5.57 -9.87 -3.44
C TYR A 54 4.22 -9.42 -4.02
N PHE A 55 3.59 -8.40 -3.44
CA PHE A 55 2.21 -8.03 -3.83
C PHE A 55 2.14 -7.29 -5.16
N SER A 56 3.11 -6.44 -5.47
CA SER A 56 3.07 -5.63 -6.70
C SER A 56 3.68 -6.36 -7.89
N HIS A 57 4.88 -6.90 -7.73
CA HIS A 57 5.66 -7.52 -8.82
C HIS A 57 5.62 -9.05 -8.87
N ARG A 58 5.13 -9.71 -7.81
CA ARG A 58 5.04 -11.18 -7.73
C ARG A 58 6.35 -11.89 -8.04
N THR A 59 7.47 -11.37 -7.53
CA THR A 59 8.81 -11.89 -7.85
C THR A 59 9.13 -13.25 -7.21
N TYR A 60 8.34 -13.68 -6.23
CA TYR A 60 8.47 -14.98 -5.56
C TYR A 60 7.12 -15.48 -5.02
N GLN A 61 7.05 -16.76 -4.65
CA GLN A 61 5.85 -17.42 -4.09
C GLN A 61 6.09 -17.81 -2.63
N THR A 62 5.05 -17.72 -1.79
CA THR A 62 5.14 -18.06 -0.35
C THR A 62 3.85 -18.70 0.17
N SER A 63 3.91 -19.35 1.34
CA SER A 63 2.74 -19.96 1.99
C SER A 63 1.71 -18.91 2.43
N ARG A 64 0.43 -19.27 2.53
CA ARG A 64 -0.65 -18.33 2.91
C ARG A 64 -0.39 -17.63 4.26
N LEU A 65 0.20 -18.35 5.22
CA LEU A 65 0.56 -17.79 6.51
C LEU A 65 1.66 -16.72 6.36
N PHE A 66 2.67 -16.99 5.55
CA PHE A 66 3.74 -16.03 5.30
C PHE A 66 3.24 -14.80 4.53
N GLN A 67 2.29 -14.97 3.60
CA GLN A 67 1.62 -13.86 2.93
C GLN A 67 0.89 -12.95 3.91
N PHE A 68 0.22 -13.53 4.91
CA PHE A 68 -0.42 -12.77 5.98
C PHE A 68 0.62 -11.97 6.79
N PHE A 69 1.75 -12.58 7.17
CA PHE A 69 2.82 -11.86 7.86
C PHE A 69 3.40 -10.72 7.03
N LEU A 70 3.65 -10.92 5.73
CA LEU A 70 4.11 -9.85 4.83
C LEU A 70 3.09 -8.71 4.73
N ALA A 71 1.80 -9.04 4.65
CA ALA A 71 0.74 -8.03 4.66
C ALA A 71 0.69 -7.27 5.98
N LEU A 72 0.77 -7.97 7.11
CA LEU A 72 0.74 -7.38 8.45
C LEU A 72 1.94 -6.44 8.66
N LEU A 73 3.16 -6.89 8.34
CA LEU A 73 4.38 -6.08 8.43
C LEU A 73 4.29 -4.84 7.54
N GLY A 74 3.82 -4.97 6.29
CA GLY A 74 3.60 -3.83 5.41
C GLY A 74 2.55 -2.85 5.93
N THR A 75 1.43 -3.33 6.49
CA THR A 75 0.40 -2.45 7.07
C THR A 75 0.89 -1.68 8.30
N SER A 76 1.85 -2.21 9.05
CA SER A 76 2.45 -1.53 10.21
C SER A 76 3.22 -0.25 9.85
N ALA A 77 3.56 -0.05 8.57
CA ALA A 77 4.17 1.18 8.06
C ALA A 77 3.15 2.30 7.74
N ALA A 78 1.84 2.05 7.93
CA ALA A 78 0.76 3.02 7.74
C ALA A 78 0.65 3.61 6.31
N GLN A 79 1.07 2.87 5.27
CA GLN A 79 1.03 3.31 3.86
C GLN A 79 -0.21 2.80 3.08
N GLN A 80 -1.38 2.76 3.72
CA GLN A 80 -2.60 2.07 3.22
C GLN A 80 -2.41 0.54 3.10
N GLY A 81 -3.50 -0.15 2.71
CA GLY A 81 -3.52 -1.60 2.60
C GLY A 81 -2.77 -2.16 1.38
N PRO A 82 -2.42 -3.46 1.41
CA PRO A 82 -1.60 -4.11 0.38
C PRO A 82 -2.24 -4.09 -1.02
N LEU A 83 -3.56 -4.19 -1.11
CA LEU A 83 -4.29 -4.12 -2.39
C LEU A 83 -4.21 -2.73 -3.03
N TRP A 84 -4.37 -1.68 -2.21
CA TRP A 84 -4.24 -0.30 -2.68
C TRP A 84 -2.81 -0.04 -3.15
N TRP A 85 -1.82 -0.45 -2.35
CA TRP A 85 -0.41 -0.25 -2.67
C TRP A 85 -0.03 -0.97 -3.95
N ALA A 86 -0.45 -2.24 -4.13
CA ALA A 86 -0.15 -3.00 -5.34
C ALA A 86 -0.79 -2.42 -6.61
N ALA A 87 -2.06 -1.99 -6.53
CA ALA A 87 -2.72 -1.32 -7.65
C ALA A 87 -2.03 0.00 -8.00
N HIS A 88 -1.74 0.80 -6.98
CA HIS A 88 -1.11 2.10 -7.14
C HIS A 88 0.31 2.00 -7.72
N HIS A 89 1.10 1.04 -7.23
CA HIS A 89 2.46 0.80 -7.67
C HIS A 89 2.54 0.30 -9.11
N ARG A 90 1.66 -0.63 -9.50
CA ARG A 90 1.55 -1.08 -10.89
C ARG A 90 1.16 0.07 -11.81
N TYR A 91 0.21 0.90 -11.39
CA TYR A 91 -0.16 2.10 -12.15
C TYR A 91 1.02 3.06 -12.31
N HIS A 92 1.78 3.31 -11.24
CA HIS A 92 2.98 4.15 -11.28
C HIS A 92 4.02 3.63 -12.29
N HIS A 93 4.24 2.32 -12.37
CA HIS A 93 5.12 1.72 -13.39
C HIS A 93 4.53 1.76 -14.80
N SER A 94 3.22 1.57 -14.97
CA SER A 94 2.57 1.68 -16.28
C SER A 94 2.50 3.11 -16.80
N PHE A 95 2.50 4.11 -15.92
CA PHE A 95 2.31 5.52 -16.24
C PHE A 95 3.28 6.42 -15.43
N PRO A 96 4.59 6.35 -15.70
CA PRO A 96 5.62 7.05 -14.92
C PRO A 96 5.56 8.59 -15.04
N THR A 97 4.92 9.13 -16.07
CA THR A 97 4.94 10.57 -16.41
C THR A 97 3.57 11.25 -16.35
N LEU A 98 2.65 10.77 -15.52
CA LEU A 98 1.25 11.17 -15.63
C LEU A 98 0.73 11.93 -14.40
N ARG A 99 0.49 13.22 -14.62
CA ARG A 99 -0.30 14.18 -13.81
C ARG A 99 -1.77 13.76 -13.64
N THR A 100 -2.17 12.55 -14.01
CA THR A 100 -3.55 12.02 -13.93
C THR A 100 -3.92 11.43 -12.56
N MET A 101 -2.95 11.23 -11.65
CA MET A 101 -3.28 10.65 -10.35
C MET A 101 -4.24 11.51 -9.51
N CYS A 102 -4.26 12.83 -9.75
CA CYS A 102 -5.18 13.76 -9.08
C CYS A 102 -6.59 13.80 -9.72
N THR A 103 -6.82 13.11 -10.84
CA THR A 103 -8.02 13.27 -11.68
C THR A 103 -8.59 11.98 -12.26
N LEU A 104 -8.25 10.79 -11.73
CA LEU A 104 -9.04 9.63 -12.11
C LEU A 104 -10.39 9.69 -11.35
N PRO A 105 -11.53 9.92 -12.05
CA PRO A 105 -12.80 9.59 -11.45
C PRO A 105 -12.75 8.09 -11.17
N ARG A 106 -13.26 7.67 -10.02
CA ARG A 106 -13.52 6.26 -9.72
C ARG A 106 -14.07 5.62 -11.00
N TYR A 107 -13.33 4.70 -11.62
CA TYR A 107 -13.77 4.04 -12.85
C TYR A 107 -15.04 3.26 -12.51
N LYS A 108 -16.18 3.86 -12.85
CA LYS A 108 -17.51 3.29 -12.79
C LYS A 108 -17.83 3.02 -14.26
N ASP A 109 -17.99 1.76 -14.62
CA ASP A 109 -18.51 1.43 -15.94
C ASP A 109 -19.91 2.03 -16.11
N SER A 110 -20.31 2.32 -17.34
CA SER A 110 -21.61 2.92 -17.70
C SER A 110 -22.83 2.03 -17.36
N GLY A 111 -22.63 0.98 -16.56
CA GLY A 111 -23.65 0.06 -16.05
C GLY A 111 -23.63 -0.16 -14.54
N GLY A 112 -22.82 0.60 -13.78
CA GLY A 112 -22.92 0.68 -12.32
C GLY A 112 -22.58 -0.59 -11.55
N ARG A 113 -21.78 -1.52 -12.10
CA ARG A 113 -21.36 -2.74 -11.39
C ARG A 113 -19.89 -2.67 -11.00
N MET A 114 -19.64 -2.84 -9.71
CA MET A 114 -18.30 -2.98 -9.15
C MET A 114 -17.72 -4.31 -9.64
N LEU A 115 -16.88 -4.28 -10.68
CA LEU A 115 -16.21 -5.47 -11.20
C LEU A 115 -15.20 -5.97 -10.16
N ALA A 116 -15.66 -6.87 -9.29
CA ALA A 116 -14.78 -7.78 -8.58
C ALA A 116 -14.06 -8.63 -9.64
N GLY A 117 -12.76 -8.36 -9.82
CA GLY A 117 -11.91 -9.13 -10.73
C GLY A 117 -11.75 -10.56 -10.25
N PHE A 118 -12.67 -11.44 -10.66
CA PHE A 118 -12.52 -12.88 -10.66
C PHE A 118 -13.09 -13.41 -11.98
N SER A 119 -12.29 -13.31 -13.05
CA SER A 119 -12.58 -14.01 -14.29
C SER A 119 -11.86 -15.36 -14.26
N HIS A 120 -12.63 -16.40 -13.94
CA HIS A 120 -12.28 -17.79 -14.23
C HIS A 120 -12.02 -17.91 -15.73
N ARG A 121 -10.75 -18.11 -16.10
CA ARG A 121 -10.35 -18.45 -17.45
C ARG A 121 -10.91 -19.84 -17.77
N ARG A 122 -12.06 -19.87 -18.45
CA ARG A 122 -12.70 -21.08 -18.97
C ARG A 122 -11.79 -21.65 -20.05
N ILE A 123 -11.16 -22.78 -19.76
CA ILE A 123 -10.44 -23.61 -20.73
C ILE A 123 -11.46 -24.00 -21.80
N ARG A 124 -11.29 -23.49 -23.02
CA ARG A 124 -12.04 -23.95 -24.18
C ARG A 124 -11.24 -25.13 -24.73
N THR A 125 -11.70 -26.34 -24.46
CA THR A 125 -11.19 -27.58 -25.06
C THR A 125 -11.42 -27.52 -26.56
N LEU A 126 -10.34 -27.68 -27.33
CA LEU A 126 -10.41 -27.97 -28.76
C LEU A 126 -10.96 -29.39 -28.93
N SER A 127 -12.06 -29.54 -29.66
CA SER A 127 -12.52 -30.82 -30.19
C SER A 127 -12.54 -30.75 -31.72
N THR A 128 -11.64 -31.53 -32.29
CA THR A 128 -11.62 -32.16 -33.63
C THR A 128 -12.97 -32.27 -34.33
N THR A 129 -13.04 -31.90 -35.62
CA THR A 129 -12.89 -32.78 -36.81
C THR A 129 -12.94 -31.93 -38.07
#